data_AF-A2SMK7-F1
#
_entry.id   AF-A2SMK7-F1
#
_cell.length_a   1.000
_cell.length_b   1.000
_cell.length_c   1.000
_cell.angle_alpha   90.00
_cell.angle_beta   90.00
_cell.angle_gamma   90.00
#
_symmetry.space_group_name_H-M   'P 1'
#
loop_
_entity.id
_entity.type
_entity.pdbx_description
1 polymer ?
#
loop_
_entity_poly.entity_id
_entity_poly.type
_entity_poly.pdbx_seq_one_letter_code
_entity_poly.pdbx_strand_id
1 'polypeptide(L)'
;MRLGFMPYADVVLEERSTSRRVWVEFEVSRADPVANHAKFGTSAFLERTHRDGDAFVSMASRHIAPGRLALAAGTAMLMRGFGIAAFQIDLLPKFSAADIKRLNSGRIPAELDARSELERALRVSDAEVTDDGHRIHKVDNHFAVAVNVRQWNAEMLDLALSSVWGRRRVSYCVYDRASRLFAPSKFCAFVPTVQTATAADLPALLAGRPAGMTMPIYATLGEVDKRFDGAIAWKHLHQGLSYDLVKLEGATHSIRSDFERWRAQMAAALDIRDPKLLLPPVRA
;
A
#
# COMPACT_ATOMS: atom_id res chain seq x y z
N MET A 1 -9.96 -19.45 23.71
CA MET A 1 -11.22 -19.54 22.94
C MET A 1 -10.86 -20.09 21.57
N ARG A 2 -11.49 -21.16 21.08
CA ARG A 2 -11.21 -21.73 19.75
C ARG A 2 -12.23 -21.13 18.79
N LEU A 3 -11.81 -20.31 17.83
CA LEU A 3 -12.70 -19.42 17.05
C LEU A 3 -13.74 -20.11 16.16
N GLY A 4 -13.74 -21.44 16.06
CA GLY A 4 -14.64 -22.19 15.17
C GLY A 4 -14.29 -22.08 13.69
N PHE A 5 -13.25 -21.30 13.35
CA PHE A 5 -12.60 -21.21 12.05
C PHE A 5 -11.09 -21.13 12.24
N MET A 6 -10.33 -21.33 11.16
CA MET A 6 -8.89 -21.11 11.12
C MET A 6 -8.55 -20.21 9.93
N PRO A 7 -7.69 -19.20 10.08
CA PRO A 7 -7.14 -18.50 8.92
C PRO A 7 -6.37 -19.49 8.05
N TYR A 8 -6.55 -19.39 6.73
CA TYR A 8 -5.85 -20.25 5.79
C TYR A 8 -4.85 -19.41 4.99
N ALA A 9 -3.72 -20.02 4.65
CA ALA A 9 -2.75 -19.47 3.72
C ALA A 9 -2.32 -20.59 2.79
N ASP A 10 -2.11 -20.25 1.52
CA ASP A 10 -1.56 -21.17 0.54
C ASP A 10 -0.07 -21.39 0.77
N VAL A 11 0.62 -20.37 1.26
CA VAL A 11 2.04 -20.42 1.61
C VAL A 11 2.28 -19.67 2.92
N VAL A 12 3.05 -20.27 3.84
CA VAL A 12 3.58 -19.59 5.01
C VAL A 12 5.10 -19.59 4.92
N LEU A 13 5.69 -18.41 4.92
CA LEU A 13 7.14 -18.22 4.93
C LEU A 13 7.55 -17.87 6.35
N GLU A 14 8.59 -18.52 6.87
CA GLU A 14 9.17 -18.19 8.17
C GLU A 14 10.62 -17.75 8.00
N GLU A 15 10.93 -16.56 8.48
CA GLU A 15 12.30 -16.06 8.55
C GLU A 15 13.05 -16.80 9.67
N ARG A 16 14.16 -17.47 9.35
CA ARG A 16 14.87 -18.34 10.30
C ARG A 16 15.49 -17.60 11.49
N SER A 17 15.89 -16.35 11.30
CA SER A 17 16.58 -15.53 12.32
C SER A 17 15.61 -14.94 13.34
N THR A 18 14.45 -14.46 12.88
CA THR A 18 13.47 -13.74 13.70
C THR A 18 12.25 -14.58 14.03
N SER A 19 12.07 -15.73 13.37
CA SER A 19 10.86 -16.54 13.42
C SER A 19 9.59 -15.78 12.99
N ARG A 20 9.75 -14.64 12.30
CA ARG A 20 8.66 -13.86 11.72
C ARG A 20 8.02 -14.64 10.58
N ARG A 21 6.68 -14.59 10.50
CA ARG A 21 5.93 -15.28 9.45
C ARG A 21 5.25 -14.33 8.47
N VAL A 22 5.30 -14.69 7.20
CA VAL A 22 4.50 -14.05 6.13
C VAL A 22 3.50 -15.09 5.61
N TRP A 23 2.23 -14.83 5.88
CA TRP A 23 1.10 -15.65 5.46
C TRP A 23 0.60 -15.15 4.11
N VAL A 24 0.70 -15.97 3.08
CA VAL A 24 0.37 -15.60 1.70
C VAL A 24 -0.85 -16.40 1.22
N GLU A 25 -1.83 -15.69 0.68
CA GLU A 25 -3.01 -16.25 0.04
C GLU A 25 -3.03 -15.88 -1.45
N PHE A 26 -3.34 -16.84 -2.32
CA PHE A 26 -3.45 -16.65 -3.76
C PHE A 26 -4.91 -16.58 -4.19
N GLU A 27 -5.27 -15.46 -4.78
CA GLU A 27 -6.67 -15.10 -4.96
C GLU A 27 -7.03 -15.02 -6.43
N VAL A 28 -7.40 -16.18 -6.98
CA VAL A 28 -7.70 -16.35 -8.40
C VAL A 28 -9.14 -15.95 -8.72
N SER A 29 -10.10 -16.33 -7.88
CA SER A 29 -11.51 -15.95 -8.04
C SER A 29 -12.19 -15.90 -6.67
N ARG A 30 -12.83 -14.78 -6.31
CA ARG A 30 -13.59 -14.67 -5.05
C ARG A 30 -15.03 -14.24 -5.27
N ALA A 31 -15.93 -14.96 -4.62
CA ALA A 31 -17.29 -14.51 -4.34
C ALA A 31 -17.29 -13.51 -3.17
N ASP A 32 -16.59 -13.83 -2.08
CA ASP A 32 -16.40 -12.98 -0.90
C ASP A 32 -14.92 -12.57 -0.74
N PRO A 33 -14.54 -11.34 -1.12
CA PRO A 33 -13.15 -10.89 -1.12
C PRO A 33 -12.55 -10.64 0.27
N VAL A 34 -13.37 -10.67 1.34
CA VAL A 34 -12.94 -10.25 2.69
C VAL A 34 -12.90 -11.41 3.68
N ALA A 35 -13.54 -12.55 3.39
CA ALA A 35 -13.65 -13.67 4.31
C ALA A 35 -12.33 -14.05 5.01
N ASN A 36 -11.23 -14.24 4.26
CA ASN A 36 -9.96 -14.63 4.87
C ASN A 36 -9.26 -13.48 5.60
N HIS A 37 -9.39 -12.24 5.12
CA HIS A 37 -8.95 -11.04 5.85
C HIS A 37 -9.61 -10.96 7.24
N ALA A 38 -10.92 -11.20 7.29
CA ALA A 38 -11.68 -11.22 8.54
C ALA A 38 -11.23 -12.36 9.47
N LYS A 39 -11.02 -13.57 8.92
CA LYS A 39 -10.51 -14.72 9.70
C LYS A 39 -9.13 -14.43 10.28
N PHE A 40 -8.21 -13.95 9.44
CA PHE A 40 -6.85 -13.59 9.85
C PHE A 40 -6.88 -12.48 10.91
N GLY A 41 -7.60 -11.40 10.65
CA GLY A 41 -7.69 -10.28 11.58
C GLY A 41 -8.31 -10.67 12.92
N THR A 42 -9.34 -11.50 12.90
CA THR A 42 -9.99 -11.98 14.12
C THR A 42 -9.08 -12.93 14.92
N SER A 43 -8.36 -13.85 14.27
CA SER A 43 -7.39 -14.72 14.95
C SER A 43 -6.21 -13.92 15.52
N ALA A 44 -5.66 -12.98 14.74
CA ALA A 44 -4.63 -12.05 15.18
C ALA A 44 -5.05 -11.25 16.43
N PHE A 45 -6.31 -10.80 16.45
CA PHE A 45 -6.83 -10.01 17.56
C PHE A 45 -7.17 -10.84 18.80
N LEU A 46 -7.82 -12.01 18.63
CA LEU A 46 -8.40 -12.77 19.74
C LEU A 46 -7.50 -13.89 20.29
N GLU A 47 -6.68 -14.52 19.46
CA GLU A 47 -5.91 -15.71 19.87
C GLU A 47 -4.45 -15.38 20.26
N ARG A 48 -3.95 -14.17 19.97
CA ARG A 48 -2.52 -13.77 20.16
C ARG A 48 -1.52 -14.81 19.62
N THR A 49 -1.95 -15.67 18.70
CA THR A 49 -1.15 -16.71 18.04
C THR A 49 -0.21 -16.13 16.99
N HIS A 50 -0.41 -14.86 16.64
CA HIS A 50 0.41 -14.10 15.71
C HIS A 50 1.55 -13.43 16.48
N ARG A 51 2.77 -13.62 15.98
CA ARG A 51 3.98 -13.02 16.55
C ARG A 51 4.05 -11.55 16.13
N ASP A 52 4.65 -10.70 16.97
CA ASP A 52 4.97 -9.35 16.55
C ASP A 52 5.87 -9.42 15.31
N GLY A 53 5.51 -8.65 14.27
CA GLY A 53 6.17 -8.73 12.96
C GLY A 53 5.49 -9.63 11.94
N ASP A 54 4.58 -10.54 12.34
CA ASP A 54 3.85 -11.37 11.39
C ASP A 54 3.05 -10.51 10.40
N ALA A 55 3.00 -10.95 9.14
CA ALA A 55 2.30 -10.26 8.07
C ALA A 55 1.36 -11.18 7.29
N PHE A 56 0.27 -10.61 6.81
CA PHE A 56 -0.66 -11.24 5.88
C PHE A 56 -0.58 -10.57 4.50
N VAL A 57 -0.45 -11.36 3.44
CA VAL A 57 -0.36 -10.89 2.06
C VAL A 57 -1.39 -11.62 1.21
N SER A 58 -2.43 -10.89 0.80
CA SER A 58 -3.43 -11.34 -0.17
C SER A 58 -2.92 -11.00 -1.58
N MET A 59 -2.53 -12.01 -2.35
CA MET A 59 -2.11 -11.84 -3.75
C MET A 59 -3.32 -12.02 -4.65
N ALA A 60 -3.87 -10.92 -5.15
CA ALA A 60 -5.13 -10.91 -5.87
C ALA A 60 -4.96 -10.81 -7.38
N SER A 61 -5.59 -11.74 -8.10
CA SER A 61 -5.48 -11.83 -9.54
C SER A 61 -6.37 -10.82 -10.26
N ARG A 62 -6.01 -10.52 -11.52
CA ARG A 62 -6.80 -9.62 -12.39
C ARG A 62 -8.17 -10.17 -12.79
N HIS A 63 -8.45 -11.45 -12.53
CA HIS A 63 -9.75 -12.06 -12.80
C HIS A 63 -10.82 -11.63 -11.77
N ILE A 64 -10.42 -11.08 -10.62
CA ILE A 64 -11.34 -10.57 -9.61
C ILE A 64 -11.87 -9.18 -10.02
N ALA A 65 -13.18 -8.98 -9.87
CA ALA A 65 -13.82 -7.71 -10.19
C ALA A 65 -13.19 -6.53 -9.40
N PRO A 66 -12.98 -5.36 -10.03
CA PRO A 66 -12.33 -4.21 -9.38
C PRO A 66 -12.93 -3.78 -8.05
N GLY A 67 -14.27 -3.77 -7.93
CA GLY A 67 -14.95 -3.41 -6.68
C GLY A 67 -14.63 -4.37 -5.53
N ARG A 68 -14.46 -5.67 -5.83
CA ARG A 68 -14.07 -6.68 -4.84
C ARG A 68 -12.62 -6.51 -4.40
N LEU A 69 -11.73 -6.16 -5.33
CA LEU A 69 -10.33 -5.84 -5.02
C LEU A 69 -10.20 -4.58 -4.17
N ALA A 70 -11.02 -3.56 -4.43
CA ALA A 70 -11.05 -2.34 -3.62
C ALA A 70 -11.54 -2.64 -2.19
N LEU A 71 -12.57 -3.48 -2.05
CA LEU A 71 -13.08 -3.88 -0.74
C LEU A 71 -12.01 -4.63 0.08
N ALA A 72 -11.34 -5.62 -0.51
CA ALA A 72 -10.25 -6.34 0.14
C ALA A 72 -9.04 -5.44 0.47
N ALA A 73 -8.63 -4.56 -0.44
CA ALA A 73 -7.59 -3.56 -0.16
C ALA A 73 -7.98 -2.65 1.01
N GLY A 74 -9.24 -2.21 1.07
CA GLY A 74 -9.80 -1.43 2.17
C GLY A 74 -9.77 -2.21 3.49
N THR A 75 -10.09 -3.51 3.49
CA THR A 75 -9.98 -4.32 4.70
C THR A 75 -8.53 -4.50 5.15
N ALA A 76 -7.60 -4.81 4.25
CA ALA A 76 -6.17 -4.87 4.59
C ALA A 76 -5.67 -3.55 5.20
N MET A 77 -6.15 -2.43 4.65
CA MET A 77 -5.87 -1.09 5.17
C MET A 77 -6.42 -0.88 6.59
N LEU A 78 -7.66 -1.30 6.87
CA LEU A 78 -8.23 -1.27 8.22
C LEU A 78 -7.45 -2.16 9.20
N MET A 79 -7.04 -3.36 8.76
CA MET A 79 -6.23 -4.28 9.57
C MET A 79 -4.88 -3.65 9.96
N ARG A 80 -4.21 -2.93 9.05
CA ARG A 80 -3.00 -2.14 9.38
C ARG A 80 -3.29 -1.04 10.38
N GLY A 81 -4.44 -0.40 10.24
CA GLY A 81 -5.02 0.46 11.27
C GLY A 81 -5.06 -0.26 12.61
N PHE A 82 -5.45 -1.54 12.67
CA PHE A 82 -5.44 -2.34 13.90
C PHE A 82 -4.07 -2.84 14.39
N GLY A 83 -2.99 -2.48 13.70
CA GLY A 83 -1.64 -2.96 14.00
C GLY A 83 -1.34 -4.34 13.43
N ILE A 84 -2.24 -4.89 12.61
CA ILE A 84 -2.06 -6.15 11.90
C ILE A 84 -1.46 -5.82 10.54
N ALA A 85 -0.21 -6.23 10.29
CA ALA A 85 0.48 -5.95 9.04
C ALA A 85 -0.17 -6.77 7.91
N ALA A 86 -1.14 -6.17 7.21
CA ALA A 86 -1.89 -6.82 6.15
C ALA A 86 -1.71 -6.06 4.83
N PHE A 87 -1.54 -6.79 3.74
CA PHE A 87 -1.25 -6.23 2.42
C PHE A 87 -2.04 -6.95 1.34
N GLN A 88 -2.40 -6.22 0.29
CA GLN A 88 -2.91 -6.78 -0.94
C GLN A 88 -2.01 -6.37 -2.11
N ILE A 89 -1.51 -7.34 -2.87
CA ILE A 89 -0.71 -7.11 -4.08
C ILE A 89 -1.32 -7.84 -5.27
N ASP A 90 -0.94 -7.48 -6.50
CA ASP A 90 -1.38 -8.21 -7.69
C ASP A 90 -0.71 -9.59 -7.76
N LEU A 91 -1.51 -10.64 -7.95
CA LEU A 91 -1.02 -11.97 -8.29
C LEU A 91 -0.68 -12.00 -9.78
N LEU A 92 0.57 -12.35 -10.11
CA LEU A 92 1.02 -12.55 -11.49
C LEU A 92 0.69 -11.35 -12.40
N PRO A 93 1.21 -10.13 -12.09
CA PRO A 93 0.81 -8.89 -12.76
C PRO A 93 1.08 -8.86 -14.26
N LYS A 94 1.94 -9.75 -14.78
CA LYS A 94 2.22 -9.90 -16.22
C LYS A 94 1.16 -10.72 -16.97
N PHE A 95 0.31 -11.44 -16.25
CA PHE A 95 -0.66 -12.37 -16.82
C PHE A 95 -2.03 -11.70 -16.97
N SER A 96 -2.73 -12.00 -18.05
CA SER A 96 -4.11 -11.56 -18.25
C SER A 96 -5.08 -12.40 -17.41
N ALA A 97 -6.31 -11.93 -17.25
CA ALA A 97 -7.37 -12.72 -16.61
C ALA A 97 -7.61 -14.07 -17.33
N ALA A 98 -7.47 -14.10 -18.65
CA ALA A 98 -7.58 -15.32 -19.44
C ALA A 98 -6.43 -16.29 -19.16
N ASP A 99 -5.20 -15.78 -19.02
CA ASP A 99 -4.05 -16.61 -18.65
C ASP A 99 -4.21 -17.17 -17.25
N ILE A 100 -4.61 -16.34 -16.28
CA ILE A 100 -4.90 -16.78 -14.91
C ILE A 100 -5.98 -17.87 -14.89
N LYS A 101 -7.05 -17.74 -15.69
CA LYS A 101 -8.08 -18.78 -15.81
C LYS A 101 -7.51 -20.09 -16.37
N ARG A 102 -6.59 -20.01 -17.34
CA ARG A 102 -5.87 -21.18 -17.87
C ARG A 102 -4.94 -21.81 -16.82
N LEU A 103 -4.22 -21.00 -16.04
CA LEU A 103 -3.38 -21.48 -14.93
C LEU A 103 -4.21 -22.30 -13.93
N ASN A 104 -5.36 -21.76 -13.54
CA ASN A 104 -6.26 -22.41 -12.60
C ASN A 104 -6.82 -23.75 -13.10
N SER A 105 -6.77 -23.99 -14.43
CA SER A 105 -7.16 -25.27 -15.05
C SER A 105 -6.04 -26.32 -15.08
N GLY A 106 -4.89 -26.06 -14.44
CA GLY A 106 -3.82 -27.05 -14.22
C GLY A 106 -2.67 -27.03 -15.22
N ARG A 107 -2.55 -26.00 -16.07
CA ARG A 107 -1.41 -25.84 -16.98
C ARG A 107 -0.48 -24.75 -16.46
N ILE A 108 0.64 -25.14 -15.87
CA ILE A 108 1.69 -24.21 -15.42
C ILE A 108 2.58 -23.88 -16.64
N PRO A 109 2.66 -22.61 -17.07
CA PRO A 109 3.58 -22.18 -18.11
C PRO A 109 5.01 -22.25 -17.60
N ALA A 110 5.94 -22.63 -18.48
CA ALA A 110 7.36 -22.74 -18.17
C ALA A 110 8.00 -21.42 -17.71
N GLU A 111 7.34 -20.29 -18.00
CA GLU A 111 7.85 -18.93 -17.76
C GLU A 111 7.41 -18.32 -16.42
N LEU A 112 6.75 -19.09 -15.54
CA LEU A 112 6.33 -18.58 -14.24
C LEU A 112 7.53 -18.41 -13.29
N ASP A 113 7.92 -17.15 -13.08
CA ASP A 113 8.96 -16.78 -12.11
C ASP A 113 8.37 -16.67 -10.70
N ALA A 114 8.26 -17.80 -10.01
CA ALA A 114 7.75 -17.86 -8.64
C ALA A 114 8.62 -17.07 -7.65
N ARG A 115 9.93 -16.97 -7.91
CA ARG A 115 10.86 -16.24 -7.05
C ARG A 115 10.56 -14.75 -7.08
N SER A 116 10.35 -14.16 -8.26
CA SER A 116 9.94 -12.76 -8.38
C SER A 116 8.64 -12.48 -7.63
N GLU A 117 7.65 -13.38 -7.68
CA GLU A 117 6.39 -13.21 -6.95
C GLU A 117 6.57 -13.28 -5.43
N LEU A 118 7.43 -14.19 -4.96
CA LEU A 118 7.80 -14.30 -3.55
C LEU A 118 8.50 -13.03 -3.05
N GLU A 119 9.45 -12.51 -3.82
CA GLU A 119 10.18 -11.28 -3.49
C GLU A 119 9.24 -10.06 -3.45
N ARG A 120 8.18 -10.03 -4.27
CA ARG A 120 7.16 -8.98 -4.22
C ARG A 120 6.34 -9.05 -2.93
N ALA A 121 5.94 -10.25 -2.49
CA ALA A 121 5.22 -10.44 -1.24
C ALA A 121 6.09 -10.04 -0.03
N LEU A 122 7.35 -10.47 0.00
CA LEU A 122 8.30 -10.12 1.05
C LEU A 122 8.52 -8.60 1.11
N ARG A 123 8.73 -7.95 -0.04
CA ARG A 123 9.00 -6.51 -0.16
C ARG A 123 7.96 -5.61 0.48
N VAL A 124 6.67 -5.95 0.41
CA VAL A 124 5.60 -5.14 1.04
C VAL A 124 5.39 -5.53 2.50
N SER A 125 5.68 -6.78 2.86
CA SER A 125 5.55 -7.25 4.23
C SER A 125 6.64 -6.69 5.13
N ASP A 126 7.85 -6.47 4.59
CA ASP A 126 8.97 -5.91 5.31
C ASP A 126 8.67 -4.48 5.77
N ALA A 127 9.17 -4.18 6.96
CA ALA A 127 8.90 -2.93 7.65
C ALA A 127 10.15 -2.38 8.29
N GLU A 128 10.16 -1.08 8.43
CA GLU A 128 11.12 -0.36 9.25
C GLU A 128 10.42 0.22 10.46
N VAL A 129 11.01 0.03 11.63
CA VAL A 129 10.48 0.56 12.89
C VAL A 129 10.96 2.00 13.04
N THR A 130 10.04 2.91 13.31
CA THR A 130 10.32 4.32 13.64
C THR A 130 10.45 4.48 15.15
N ASP A 131 11.01 5.61 15.58
CA ASP A 131 11.20 5.91 17.01
C ASP A 131 9.88 5.93 17.79
N ASP A 132 8.78 6.37 17.17
CA ASP A 132 7.42 6.35 17.75
C ASP A 132 6.71 4.98 17.68
N GLY A 133 7.44 3.90 17.38
CA GLY A 133 6.91 2.53 17.38
C GLY A 133 6.04 2.15 16.17
N HIS A 134 5.89 3.03 15.17
CA HIS A 134 5.26 2.68 13.90
C HIS A 134 6.15 1.75 13.09
N ARG A 135 5.51 0.81 12.37
CA ARG A 135 6.16 0.02 11.33
C ARG A 135 5.78 0.59 9.98
N ILE A 136 6.76 1.02 9.21
CA ILE A 136 6.51 1.63 7.91
C ILE A 136 6.86 0.63 6.83
N HIS A 137 5.88 0.39 5.98
CA HIS A 137 5.96 -0.57 4.89
C HIS A 137 5.91 0.16 3.55
N LYS A 138 6.41 -0.50 2.51
CA LYS A 138 6.12 -0.06 1.14
C LYS A 138 4.64 -0.26 0.83
N VAL A 139 4.04 0.71 0.15
CA VAL A 139 2.63 0.64 -0.25
C VAL A 139 2.39 -0.56 -1.18
N ASP A 140 1.29 -1.26 -0.97
CA ASP A 140 1.01 -2.58 -1.51
C ASP A 140 0.24 -2.57 -2.84
N ASN A 141 -0.63 -1.59 -3.05
CA ASN A 141 -1.45 -1.49 -4.25
C ASN A 141 -1.87 -0.06 -4.60
N HIS A 142 -2.49 0.10 -5.77
CA HIS A 142 -2.94 1.40 -6.29
C HIS A 142 -4.03 2.04 -5.44
N PHE A 143 -4.85 1.24 -4.75
CA PHE A 143 -5.91 1.76 -3.88
C PHE A 143 -5.29 2.49 -2.69
N ALA A 144 -4.31 1.89 -2.00
CA ALA A 144 -3.60 2.52 -0.90
C ALA A 144 -2.81 3.76 -1.36
N VAL A 145 -2.22 3.74 -2.55
CA VAL A 145 -1.59 4.93 -3.14
C VAL A 145 -2.61 6.06 -3.35
N ALA A 146 -3.79 5.76 -3.90
CA ALA A 146 -4.84 6.75 -4.11
C ALA A 146 -5.37 7.32 -2.78
N VAL A 147 -5.48 6.50 -1.73
CA VAL A 147 -5.82 6.96 -0.38
C VAL A 147 -4.76 7.93 0.12
N ASN A 148 -3.47 7.61 -0.02
CA ASN A 148 -2.38 8.51 0.39
C ASN A 148 -2.40 9.84 -0.38
N VAL A 149 -2.70 9.83 -1.70
CA VAL A 149 -2.84 11.06 -2.49
C VAL A 149 -3.94 11.95 -1.91
N ARG A 150 -5.11 11.38 -1.62
CA ARG A 150 -6.24 12.14 -1.06
C ARG A 150 -5.96 12.62 0.36
N GLN A 151 -5.36 11.77 1.19
CA GLN A 151 -5.00 12.11 2.56
C GLN A 151 -4.03 13.30 2.59
N TRP A 152 -2.97 13.26 1.77
CA TRP A 152 -2.02 14.36 1.69
C TRP A 152 -2.70 15.68 1.31
N ASN A 153 -3.57 15.67 0.29
CA ASN A 153 -4.27 16.88 -0.13
C ASN A 153 -5.26 17.38 0.94
N ALA A 154 -5.95 16.48 1.65
CA ALA A 154 -6.84 16.85 2.74
C ALA A 154 -6.08 17.50 3.90
N GLU A 155 -4.94 16.93 4.29
CA GLU A 155 -4.11 17.46 5.38
C GLU A 155 -3.43 18.79 5.00
N MET A 156 -3.13 19.00 3.71
CA MET A 156 -2.60 20.29 3.23
C MET A 156 -3.58 21.46 3.41
N LEU A 157 -4.89 21.19 3.53
CA LEU A 157 -5.90 22.21 3.80
C LEU A 157 -5.95 22.61 5.27
N ASP A 158 -5.39 21.81 6.17
CA ASP A 158 -5.28 22.10 7.59
C ASP A 158 -3.97 22.87 7.85
N LEU A 159 -4.08 24.05 8.48
CA LEU A 159 -2.92 24.90 8.76
C LEU A 159 -1.93 24.24 9.75
N ALA A 160 -2.43 23.50 10.74
CA ALA A 160 -1.58 22.81 11.70
C ALA A 160 -0.81 21.69 11.00
N LEU A 161 -1.48 20.87 10.19
CA LEU A 161 -0.83 19.74 9.51
C LEU A 161 0.09 20.19 8.38
N SER A 162 -0.32 21.16 7.56
CA SER A 162 0.54 21.72 6.51
C SER A 162 1.80 22.39 7.07
N SER A 163 1.75 22.94 8.29
CA SER A 163 2.94 23.46 8.98
C SER A 163 3.95 22.36 9.33
N VAL A 164 3.47 21.16 9.70
CA VAL A 164 4.31 19.97 9.94
C VAL A 164 4.98 19.51 8.64
N TRP A 165 4.26 19.59 7.53
CA TRP A 165 4.84 19.30 6.20
C TRP A 165 5.96 20.29 5.86
N GLY A 166 5.71 21.59 6.03
CA GLY A 166 6.64 22.66 5.69
C GLY A 166 6.86 22.83 4.18
N ARG A 167 7.76 23.72 3.76
CA ARG A 167 8.07 23.90 2.33
C ARG A 167 9.08 22.87 1.85
N ARG A 168 8.75 22.07 0.83
CA ARG A 168 9.61 20.98 0.34
C ARG A 168 9.81 20.99 -1.16
N ARG A 169 10.99 20.55 -1.60
CA ARG A 169 11.27 20.32 -3.02
C ARG A 169 10.76 18.94 -3.45
N VAL A 170 10.04 18.90 -4.56
CA VAL A 170 9.46 17.65 -5.10
C VAL A 170 9.72 17.55 -6.59
N SER A 171 10.21 16.39 -7.03
CA SER A 171 10.46 16.10 -8.46
C SER A 171 9.54 15.02 -9.04
N TYR A 172 8.93 14.19 -8.18
CA TYR A 172 8.10 13.07 -8.59
C TYR A 172 6.72 13.18 -7.94
N CYS A 173 5.69 13.31 -8.76
CA CYS A 173 4.29 13.49 -8.34
C CYS A 173 3.44 12.31 -8.79
N VAL A 174 2.66 11.74 -7.89
CA VAL A 174 1.76 10.61 -8.15
C VAL A 174 0.37 11.14 -8.45
N TYR A 175 -0.27 10.61 -9.49
CA TYR A 175 -1.63 11.00 -9.89
C TYR A 175 -2.68 10.00 -9.38
N ASP A 176 -3.77 10.48 -8.79
CA ASP A 176 -5.00 9.69 -8.56
C ASP A 176 -6.06 10.07 -9.59
N ARG A 177 -6.43 9.12 -10.46
CA ARG A 177 -7.40 9.35 -11.54
C ARG A 177 -8.79 9.71 -11.03
N ALA A 178 -9.20 9.18 -9.88
CA ALA A 178 -10.55 9.35 -9.39
C ALA A 178 -10.76 10.74 -8.79
N SER A 179 -9.80 11.24 -8.01
CA SER A 179 -9.84 12.61 -7.47
C SER A 179 -9.26 13.66 -8.41
N ARG A 180 -8.52 13.24 -9.45
CA ARG A 180 -7.73 14.11 -10.35
C ARG A 180 -6.70 14.97 -9.61
N LEU A 181 -6.25 14.50 -8.45
CA LEU A 181 -5.25 15.16 -7.61
C LEU A 181 -3.87 14.51 -7.79
N PHE A 182 -2.85 15.26 -7.35
CA PHE A 182 -1.49 14.76 -7.25
C PHE A 182 -0.99 14.83 -5.81
N ALA A 183 0.05 14.05 -5.51
CA ALA A 183 0.79 14.19 -4.26
C ALA A 183 2.27 13.77 -4.44
N PRO A 184 3.18 14.17 -3.54
CA PRO A 184 4.59 13.78 -3.59
C PRO A 184 4.76 12.26 -3.48
N SER A 185 5.53 11.66 -4.40
CA SER A 185 5.74 10.21 -4.44
C SER A 185 6.28 9.61 -3.14
N LYS A 186 7.18 10.31 -2.44
CA LYS A 186 7.74 9.88 -1.16
C LYS A 186 6.65 9.72 -0.08
N PHE A 187 5.61 10.55 -0.09
CA PHE A 187 4.47 10.38 0.82
C PHE A 187 3.59 9.20 0.41
N CYS A 188 3.38 9.03 -0.90
CA CYS A 188 2.47 8.02 -1.42
C CYS A 188 3.03 6.59 -1.43
N ALA A 189 4.36 6.42 -1.40
CA ALA A 189 5.02 5.12 -1.57
C ALA A 189 5.07 4.24 -0.31
N PHE A 190 4.59 4.74 0.83
CA PHE A 190 4.67 4.03 2.11
C PHE A 190 3.34 4.04 2.86
N VAL A 191 3.15 3.05 3.73
CA VAL A 191 1.99 2.92 4.61
C VAL A 191 2.43 2.54 6.02
N PRO A 192 1.85 3.12 7.06
CA PRO A 192 2.11 2.72 8.43
C PRO A 192 1.27 1.51 8.83
N THR A 193 1.86 0.65 9.65
CA THR A 193 1.16 -0.25 10.56
C THR A 193 1.47 0.27 11.96
N VAL A 194 0.43 0.63 12.71
CA VAL A 194 0.61 1.04 14.12
C VAL A 194 1.12 -0.13 14.95
N GLN A 195 1.72 0.15 16.11
CA GLN A 195 2.08 -0.91 17.04
C GLN A 195 0.84 -1.72 17.41
N THR A 196 1.02 -3.04 17.54
CA THR A 196 -0.03 -4.01 17.86
C THR A 196 -0.73 -3.54 19.12
N ALA A 197 -1.99 -3.15 18.99
CA ALA A 197 -2.74 -2.65 20.11
C ALA A 197 -3.71 -3.72 20.59
N THR A 198 -3.86 -3.81 21.91
CA THR A 198 -4.73 -4.81 22.51
C THR A 198 -6.19 -4.37 22.43
N ALA A 199 -7.11 -5.30 22.69
CA ALA A 199 -8.54 -4.98 22.75
C ALA A 199 -8.87 -3.86 23.77
N ALA A 200 -8.04 -3.68 24.81
CA ALA A 200 -8.20 -2.63 25.80
C ALA A 200 -7.88 -1.23 25.25
N ASP A 201 -7.09 -1.14 24.18
CA ASP A 201 -6.65 0.12 23.60
C ASP A 201 -7.66 0.65 22.54
N LEU A 202 -8.67 -0.14 22.18
CA LEU A 202 -9.64 0.14 21.08
C LEU A 202 -10.24 1.55 21.07
N PRO A 203 -10.67 2.14 22.21
CA PRO A 203 -11.31 3.45 22.21
C PRO A 203 -10.41 4.59 21.71
N ALA A 204 -9.12 4.59 22.10
CA ALA A 204 -8.15 5.59 21.63
C ALA A 204 -7.78 5.38 20.16
N LEU A 205 -7.88 4.14 19.68
CA LEU A 205 -7.48 3.73 18.34
C LEU A 205 -8.54 4.02 17.28
N LEU A 206 -9.82 3.86 17.64
CA LEU A 206 -10.94 4.19 16.75
C LEU A 206 -11.06 5.71 16.49
N ALA A 207 -10.45 6.54 17.35
CA ALA A 207 -10.58 8.00 17.29
C ALA A 207 -9.56 8.70 16.36
N GLY A 208 -8.48 8.04 15.92
CA GLY A 208 -7.39 8.75 15.23
C GLY A 208 -6.50 7.94 14.30
N ARG A 209 -6.87 6.70 13.93
CA ARG A 209 -5.97 5.86 13.13
C ARG A 209 -6.00 6.19 11.65
N PRO A 210 -4.85 6.53 11.06
CA PRO A 210 -4.80 6.69 9.63
C PRO A 210 -4.73 5.33 8.95
N ALA A 211 -5.62 5.15 7.99
CA ALA A 211 -5.62 3.99 7.12
C ALA A 211 -4.45 4.05 6.10
N GLY A 212 -3.85 5.24 5.91
CA GLY A 212 -2.69 5.49 5.05
C GLY A 212 -1.60 6.30 5.75
N MET A 213 -0.68 6.87 4.98
CA MET A 213 0.33 7.80 5.48
C MET A 213 -0.30 9.14 5.87
N THR A 214 0.20 9.77 6.95
CA THR A 214 -0.19 11.12 7.39
C THR A 214 1.03 12.01 7.56
N MET A 215 0.85 13.32 7.54
CA MET A 215 1.92 14.29 7.77
C MET A 215 2.62 14.12 9.12
N PRO A 216 1.92 13.91 10.26
CA PRO A 216 2.57 13.62 11.53
C PRO A 216 3.48 12.40 11.44
N ILE A 217 3.00 11.25 10.94
CA ILE A 217 3.81 10.04 10.81
C ILE A 217 4.97 10.27 9.82
N TYR A 218 4.70 10.93 8.70
CA TYR A 218 5.71 11.22 7.70
C TYR A 218 6.85 12.09 8.25
N ALA A 219 6.54 13.04 9.15
CA ALA A 219 7.53 13.92 9.76
C ALA A 219 8.50 13.16 10.69
N THR A 220 8.08 12.05 11.29
CA THR A 220 8.93 11.23 12.18
C THR A 220 9.99 10.44 11.41
N LEU A 221 9.81 10.24 10.10
CA LEU A 221 10.73 9.48 9.24
C LEU A 221 12.05 10.20 8.97
N GLY A 222 12.14 11.50 9.27
CA GLY A 222 13.34 12.31 9.04
C GLY A 222 13.69 12.51 7.55
N GLU A 223 14.39 13.62 7.24
CA GLU A 223 14.89 13.85 5.88
C GLU A 223 16.20 13.10 5.58
N VAL A 224 16.93 12.71 6.63
CA VAL A 224 18.25 12.07 6.54
C VAL A 224 18.16 10.54 6.44
N ASP A 225 16.96 9.99 6.64
CA ASP A 225 16.76 8.56 6.56
C ASP A 225 16.82 8.09 5.11
N LYS A 226 17.94 7.45 4.75
CA LYS A 226 18.20 6.89 3.41
C LYS A 226 17.17 5.85 2.99
N ARG A 227 16.44 5.29 3.94
CA ARG A 227 15.38 4.30 3.70
C ARG A 227 14.11 4.94 3.14
N PHE A 228 13.91 6.22 3.48
CA PHE A 228 12.87 7.09 2.95
C PHE A 228 13.44 8.03 1.89
N ASP A 229 14.06 7.49 0.86
CA ASP A 229 14.54 8.26 -0.29
C ASP A 229 13.43 8.42 -1.34
N GLY A 230 13.30 9.61 -1.94
CA GLY A 230 12.48 9.81 -3.12
C GLY A 230 12.84 8.85 -4.27
N ALA A 231 14.11 8.45 -4.39
CA ALA A 231 14.56 7.45 -5.35
C ALA A 231 13.97 6.06 -5.09
N ILE A 232 13.88 5.65 -3.82
CA ILE A 232 13.24 4.38 -3.43
C ILE A 232 11.74 4.46 -3.72
N ALA A 233 11.11 5.58 -3.38
CA ALA A 233 9.68 5.79 -3.54
C ALA A 233 9.23 5.69 -5.00
N TRP A 234 9.81 6.49 -5.91
CA TRP A 234 9.38 6.45 -7.32
C TRP A 234 9.72 5.13 -7.99
N LYS A 235 10.87 4.50 -7.67
CA LYS A 235 11.23 3.18 -8.20
C LYS A 235 10.26 2.11 -7.74
N HIS A 236 9.85 2.12 -6.47
CA HIS A 236 8.84 1.18 -5.98
C HIS A 236 7.50 1.34 -6.70
N LEU A 237 7.02 2.57 -6.85
CA LEU A 237 5.78 2.84 -7.58
C LEU A 237 5.87 2.40 -9.06
N HIS A 238 6.98 2.72 -9.73
CA HIS A 238 7.19 2.37 -11.13
C HIS A 238 7.39 0.86 -11.35
N GLN A 239 8.35 0.25 -10.64
CA GLN A 239 8.76 -1.13 -10.86
C GLN A 239 7.92 -2.15 -10.08
N GLY A 240 7.48 -1.79 -8.88
CA GLY A 240 6.70 -2.68 -7.99
C GLY A 240 5.20 -2.64 -8.29
N LEU A 241 4.67 -1.45 -8.58
CA LEU A 241 3.24 -1.24 -8.83
C LEU A 241 2.92 -0.89 -10.28
N SER A 242 3.89 -0.90 -11.19
CA SER A 242 3.67 -0.65 -12.62
C SER A 242 3.06 0.73 -12.92
N TYR A 243 3.42 1.76 -12.15
CA TYR A 243 3.08 3.14 -12.53
C TYR A 243 3.93 3.57 -13.73
N ASP A 244 3.34 4.28 -14.69
CA ASP A 244 4.07 4.87 -15.79
C ASP A 244 4.78 6.15 -15.33
N LEU A 245 6.09 6.23 -15.54
CA LEU A 245 6.87 7.42 -15.27
C LEU A 245 6.94 8.27 -16.54
N VAL A 246 6.26 9.41 -16.55
CA VAL A 246 6.22 10.32 -17.70
C VAL A 246 6.74 11.70 -17.32
N LYS A 247 7.39 12.39 -18.26
CA LYS A 247 7.62 13.83 -18.13
C LYS A 247 6.30 14.57 -18.35
N LEU A 248 6.16 15.77 -17.78
CA LEU A 248 4.94 16.58 -17.91
C LEU A 248 4.56 16.86 -19.38
N GLU A 249 5.55 17.05 -20.24
CA GLU A 249 5.36 17.30 -21.68
C GLU A 249 4.81 16.07 -22.42
N GLY A 250 5.09 14.87 -21.90
CA GLY A 250 4.59 13.59 -22.42
C GLY A 250 3.22 13.21 -21.87
N ALA A 251 2.71 13.90 -20.85
CA ALA A 251 1.38 13.66 -20.31
C ALA A 251 0.28 14.24 -21.23
N THR A 252 -0.91 13.63 -21.18
CA THR A 252 -2.09 14.11 -21.93
C THR A 252 -2.48 15.53 -21.51
N HIS A 253 -3.19 16.24 -22.38
CA HIS A 253 -3.63 17.61 -22.11
C HIS A 253 -4.49 17.72 -20.83
N SER A 254 -5.36 16.73 -20.58
CA SER A 254 -6.20 16.68 -19.38
C SER A 254 -5.38 16.54 -18.10
N ILE A 255 -4.43 15.60 -18.07
CA ILE A 255 -3.55 15.37 -16.91
C ILE A 255 -2.66 16.59 -16.66
N ARG A 256 -2.14 17.21 -17.71
CA ARG A 256 -1.35 18.44 -17.60
C ARG A 256 -2.16 19.58 -17.00
N SER A 257 -3.40 19.75 -17.45
CA SER A 257 -4.32 20.77 -16.90
C SER A 257 -4.64 20.53 -15.43
N ASP A 258 -4.84 19.27 -15.04
CA ASP A 258 -5.02 18.89 -13.64
C ASP A 258 -3.78 19.21 -12.81
N PHE A 259 -2.60 18.89 -13.34
CA PHE A 259 -1.33 19.11 -12.67
C PHE A 259 -1.05 20.59 -12.42
N GLU A 260 -1.22 21.45 -13.42
CA GLU A 260 -0.96 22.90 -13.26
C GLU A 260 -1.93 23.53 -12.26
N ARG A 261 -3.21 23.12 -12.26
CA ARG A 261 -4.20 23.57 -11.28
C ARG A 261 -3.78 23.17 -9.87
N TRP A 262 -3.45 21.89 -9.68
CA TRP A 262 -3.01 21.38 -8.39
C TRP A 262 -1.72 22.05 -7.91
N ARG A 263 -0.73 22.21 -8.80
CA ARG A 263 0.55 22.87 -8.51
C ARG A 263 0.35 24.31 -8.06
N ALA A 264 -0.53 25.06 -8.72
CA ALA A 264 -0.84 26.43 -8.34
C ALA A 264 -1.44 26.50 -6.92
N GLN A 265 -2.35 25.58 -6.59
CA GLN A 265 -2.93 25.49 -5.24
C GLN A 265 -1.88 25.16 -4.16
N MET A 266 -0.87 24.36 -4.51
CA MET A 266 0.17 23.88 -3.58
C MET A 266 1.46 24.72 -3.59
N ALA A 267 1.50 25.85 -4.29
CA ALA A 267 2.74 26.61 -4.54
C ALA A 267 3.41 27.16 -3.26
N ALA A 268 2.65 27.36 -2.18
CA ALA A 268 3.19 27.77 -0.88
C ALA A 268 3.99 26.64 -0.20
N ALA A 269 3.54 25.39 -0.38
CA ALA A 269 4.10 24.22 0.28
C ALA A 269 5.14 23.47 -0.57
N LEU A 270 5.09 23.60 -1.91
CA LEU A 270 5.93 22.82 -2.81
C LEU A 270 6.81 23.69 -3.73
N ASP A 271 8.09 23.36 -3.81
CA ASP A 271 9.02 23.79 -4.85
C ASP A 271 9.15 22.66 -5.89
N ILE A 272 8.38 22.76 -6.98
CA ILE A 272 8.38 21.74 -8.05
C ILE A 272 9.12 22.27 -9.28
N ARG A 273 10.20 21.58 -9.65
CA ARG A 273 11.03 21.84 -10.83
C ARG A 273 11.22 20.55 -11.61
N ASP A 274 11.09 20.61 -12.94
CA ASP A 274 11.17 19.43 -13.84
C ASP A 274 10.31 18.25 -13.36
N PRO A 275 8.97 18.44 -13.23
CA PRO A 275 8.09 17.44 -12.66
C PRO A 275 8.03 16.18 -13.52
N LYS A 276 8.18 15.04 -12.86
CA LYS A 276 7.94 13.71 -13.43
C LYS A 276 6.68 13.15 -12.78
N LEU A 277 5.74 12.73 -13.60
CA LEU A 277 4.45 12.21 -13.16
C LEU A 277 4.50 10.69 -13.13
N LEU A 278 4.02 10.11 -12.04
CA LEU A 278 3.77 8.69 -11.88
C LEU A 278 2.27 8.47 -12.08
N LEU A 279 1.90 7.88 -13.21
CA LEU A 279 0.51 7.62 -13.59
C LEU A 279 0.14 6.17 -13.28
N PRO A 280 -0.99 5.89 -12.61
CA PRO A 280 -1.39 4.52 -12.33
C PRO A 280 -1.73 3.82 -13.65
N PRO A 281 -1.51 2.49 -13.76
CA PRO A 281 -1.83 1.76 -14.97
C PRO A 281 -3.33 1.78 -15.25
N VAL A 282 -3.70 1.76 -16.53
CA VAL A 282 -5.09 1.54 -16.92
C VAL A 282 -5.38 0.06 -16.71
N ARG A 283 -6.22 -0.29 -15.74
CA ARG A 283 -6.79 -1.65 -15.73
C ARG A 283 -7.86 -1.72 -16.82
N ALA A 284 -7.56 -2.50 -17.87
CA ALA A 284 -8.52 -2.91 -18.89
C ALA A 284 -9.54 -3.89 -18.31
#